data_AF-A0A8C6IHS3-F1
#
_entry.id   AF-A0A8C6IHS3-F1
#
_cell.length_a   1.000
_cell.length_b   1.000
_cell.length_c   1.000
_cell.angle_alpha   90.00
_cell.angle_beta   90.00
_cell.angle_gamma   90.00
#
_symmetry.space_group_name_H-M   'P 1'
#
loop_
_entity.id
_entity.type
_entity.pdbx_description
1 polymer ?
#
loop_
_entity_poly.entity_id
_entity_poly.type
_entity_poly.pdbx_seq_one_letter_code
_entity_poly.pdbx_strand_id
1 'polypeptide(L)'
;MTLRLNQRCGSDGREVVGLLQVLPERSLRGKFWALRAKLLQKMFYHISLEHEILLHPRYFGPNLLNTVKQKLFTEVEGTCTGKYGFVIAVTTIDNIGAGVIQPGRGFVLYPVKYKAIVFRPFKGEVVDAVVTQVNKVGLFTEIGPMSCFISRHSIPSEMEFDPNSNPPCYKTMDEDIVIQQDDEIRLKIVGTRVDKNDIFAIGSLMDDYLGLVS
;
A
#
# COMPACT_ATOMS: atom_id res chain seq x y z
N MET A 1 -13.19 37.93 14.16
CA MET A 1 -13.24 37.15 15.42
C MET A 1 -12.12 36.11 15.34
N THR A 2 -11.22 36.14 16.31
CA THR A 2 -9.83 35.64 16.23
C THR A 2 -9.73 34.13 16.02
N LEU A 3 -9.06 33.71 14.94
CA LEU A 3 -8.62 32.32 14.75
C LEU A 3 -7.52 32.01 15.77
N ARG A 4 -7.85 31.23 16.80
CA ARG A 4 -6.83 30.60 17.65
C ARG A 4 -6.40 29.29 16.98
N LEU A 5 -5.19 29.29 16.43
CA LEU A 5 -4.44 28.07 16.12
C LEU A 5 -4.10 27.40 17.46
N ASN A 6 -4.80 26.31 17.78
CA ASN A 6 -4.44 25.48 18.92
C ASN A 6 -3.47 24.41 18.42
N GLN A 7 -2.16 24.68 18.55
CA GLN A 7 -1.14 23.65 18.43
C GLN A 7 -1.32 22.66 19.59
N ARG A 8 -1.79 21.46 19.31
CA ARG A 8 -1.60 20.32 20.21
C ARG A 8 -0.46 19.48 19.66
N CYS A 9 0.69 19.63 20.30
CA CYS A 9 1.81 18.70 20.18
C CYS A 9 1.36 17.37 20.82
N GLY A 10 0.97 16.40 19.99
CA GLY A 10 0.79 15.02 20.43
C GLY A 10 2.16 14.39 20.64
N SER A 11 2.32 13.65 21.74
CA SER A 11 3.57 12.99 22.17
C SER A 11 4.11 11.90 21.23
N ASP A 12 3.58 11.80 20.01
CA ASP A 12 3.84 10.71 19.05
C ASP A 12 4.26 11.20 17.66
N GLY A 13 4.55 12.50 17.48
CA GLY A 13 5.19 13.03 16.26
C GLY A 13 4.40 12.89 14.95
N ARG A 14 3.12 12.49 14.99
CA ARG A 14 2.26 12.39 13.80
C ARG A 14 1.59 13.74 13.54
N GLU A 15 2.06 14.46 12.53
CA GLU A 15 1.29 15.55 11.92
C GLU A 15 0.14 14.96 11.11
N VAL A 16 -1.09 15.27 11.53
CA VAL A 16 -2.31 14.92 10.82
C VAL A 16 -2.84 16.19 10.18
N VAL A 17 -2.66 16.36 8.87
CA VAL A 17 -3.29 17.46 8.12
C VAL A 17 -4.73 17.06 7.84
N GLY A 18 -5.67 17.58 8.62
CA GLY A 18 -7.11 17.32 8.47
C GLY A 18 -7.86 18.56 7.99
N LEU A 19 -8.52 18.48 6.83
CA LEU A 19 -9.57 19.42 6.44
C LEU A 19 -10.83 19.08 7.27
N LEU A 20 -11.28 20.02 8.11
CA LEU A 20 -12.43 19.83 8.99
C LEU A 20 -13.72 20.12 8.21
N GLN A 21 -14.47 19.09 7.82
CA GLN A 21 -15.83 19.26 7.32
C GLN A 21 -16.81 19.13 8.49
N VAL A 22 -17.46 20.25 8.84
CA VAL A 22 -18.42 20.35 9.95
C VAL A 22 -19.76 19.77 9.52
N LEU A 23 -20.24 18.71 10.18
CA LEU A 23 -21.62 18.24 10.08
C LEU A 23 -22.37 18.51 11.40
N PRO A 24 -23.67 18.87 11.36
CA PRO A 24 -24.39 19.36 12.52
C PRO A 24 -24.85 18.24 13.46
N GLU A 25 -24.76 18.50 14.76
CA GLU A 25 -25.18 17.61 15.85
C GLU A 25 -26.70 17.38 15.88
N ARG A 26 -27.12 16.12 15.94
CA ARG A 26 -28.36 15.75 16.66
C ARG A 26 -28.13 14.55 17.58
N SER A 27 -28.27 14.90 18.86
CA SER A 27 -28.47 14.10 20.07
C SER A 27 -29.00 12.67 19.88
N LEU A 28 -28.27 11.68 20.43
CA LEU A 28 -28.80 10.62 21.30
C LEU A 28 -27.66 9.94 22.09
N ARG A 29 -27.98 9.62 23.35
CA ARG A 29 -27.11 9.29 24.47
C ARG A 29 -26.41 7.92 24.38
N GLY A 30 -25.18 7.89 24.89
CA GLY A 30 -24.71 6.84 25.82
C GLY A 30 -24.21 5.51 25.23
N LYS A 31 -22.91 5.24 25.44
CA LYS A 31 -22.24 3.92 25.29
C LYS A 31 -22.05 3.37 23.86
N PHE A 32 -21.75 4.23 22.89
CA PHE A 32 -21.43 3.79 21.52
C PHE A 32 -20.21 4.50 20.89
N TRP A 33 -19.29 5.02 21.72
CA TRP A 33 -18.20 5.89 21.25
C TRP A 33 -16.84 5.20 21.08
N ALA A 34 -16.70 3.92 21.46
CA ALA A 34 -15.43 3.18 21.31
C ALA A 34 -15.35 2.33 20.02
N LEU A 35 -16.38 2.34 19.18
CA LEU A 35 -16.47 1.40 18.05
C LEU A 35 -16.92 2.07 16.75
N ARG A 36 -16.36 3.24 16.40
CA ARG A 36 -16.52 3.75 15.02
C ARG A 36 -15.43 4.69 14.52
N ALA A 37 -14.22 4.48 15.00
CA ALA A 37 -13.03 4.74 14.17
C ALA A 37 -12.65 3.42 13.47
N LYS A 38 -13.59 2.81 12.72
CA LYS A 38 -13.22 1.92 11.63
C LYS A 38 -12.75 2.85 10.53
N LEU A 39 -11.54 3.37 10.79
CA LEU A 39 -10.81 4.32 9.99
C LEU A 39 -10.93 3.87 8.54
N LEU A 40 -11.18 4.82 7.64
CA LEU A 40 -10.70 4.73 6.27
C LEU A 40 -9.23 4.31 6.36
N GLN A 41 -8.99 3.00 6.28
CA GLN A 41 -7.66 2.42 6.24
C GLN A 41 -7.14 2.88 4.90
N LYS A 42 -6.34 3.95 4.90
CA LYS A 42 -5.70 4.42 3.68
C LYS A 42 -4.59 3.42 3.37
N MET A 43 -4.69 2.70 2.25
CA MET A 43 -3.68 1.75 1.76
C MET A 43 -2.24 2.27 1.76
N PHE A 44 -2.07 3.58 1.59
CA PHE A 44 -0.78 4.27 1.60
C PHE A 44 -0.54 5.01 2.92
N TYR A 45 0.63 4.80 3.49
CA TYR A 45 1.05 5.39 4.75
C TYR A 45 2.38 6.12 4.59
N HIS A 46 2.54 7.24 5.31
CA HIS A 46 3.81 7.91 5.49
C HIS A 46 4.30 7.64 6.91
N ILE A 47 5.35 6.81 7.04
CA ILE A 47 5.84 6.35 8.35
C ILE A 47 7.36 6.46 8.45
N SER A 48 7.84 6.59 9.68
CA SER A 48 9.26 6.50 9.99
C SER A 48 9.67 5.03 10.16
N LEU A 49 10.75 4.63 9.50
CA LEU A 49 11.36 3.32 9.54
C LEU A 49 12.84 3.45 9.96
N GLU A 50 13.39 2.34 10.44
CA GLU A 50 14.79 2.21 10.81
C GLU A 50 15.42 1.08 9.99
N HIS A 51 16.59 1.33 9.41
CA HIS A 51 17.35 0.33 8.66
C HIS A 51 18.84 0.50 8.92
N GLU A 52 19.56 -0.62 8.96
CA GLU A 52 21.00 -0.65 9.26
C GLU A 52 21.81 -0.83 7.99
N ILE A 53 22.64 0.17 7.66
CA ILE A 53 23.49 0.15 6.46
C ILE A 53 24.88 -0.36 6.83
N LEU A 54 25.29 -1.48 6.25
CA LEU A 54 26.65 -2.00 6.36
C LEU A 54 27.55 -1.42 5.28
N LEU A 55 28.61 -0.70 5.66
CA LEU A 55 29.51 -0.06 4.72
C LEU A 55 30.95 -0.56 4.89
N HIS A 56 31.59 -0.91 3.77
CA HIS A 56 32.99 -1.32 3.74
C HIS A 56 33.91 -0.07 3.75
N PRO A 57 35.06 -0.09 4.46
CA PRO A 57 35.96 1.06 4.56
C PRO A 57 36.46 1.62 3.23
N ARG A 58 36.49 0.79 2.17
CA ARG A 58 36.83 1.24 0.80
C ARG A 58 35.92 2.35 0.29
N TYR A 59 34.68 2.41 0.78
CA TYR A 59 33.71 3.43 0.39
C TYR A 59 33.76 4.66 1.31
N PHE A 60 34.72 4.73 2.24
CA PHE A 60 34.92 5.90 3.08
C PHE A 60 35.68 6.94 2.27
N GLY A 61 35.05 8.09 2.11
CA GLY A 61 35.60 9.20 1.35
C GLY A 61 34.88 10.50 1.72
N PRO A 62 35.17 11.59 1.01
CA PRO A 62 34.58 12.90 1.30
C PRO A 62 33.05 12.91 1.20
N ASN A 63 32.47 11.95 0.46
CA ASN A 63 31.03 11.82 0.23
C ASN A 63 30.38 10.68 1.02
N LEU A 64 30.95 10.27 2.17
CA LEU A 64 30.47 9.16 3.00
C LEU A 64 28.94 9.17 3.20
N LEU A 65 28.38 10.31 3.61
CA LEU A 65 26.95 10.42 3.85
C LEU A 65 26.13 10.19 2.58
N ASN A 66 26.58 10.71 1.43
CA ASN A 66 25.89 10.50 0.17
C ASN A 66 25.93 9.01 -0.24
N THR A 67 27.04 8.33 0.01
CA THR A 67 27.14 6.88 -0.21
C THR A 67 26.18 6.10 0.69
N VAL A 68 26.04 6.48 1.96
CA VAL A 68 25.06 5.86 2.88
C VAL A 68 23.63 6.11 2.39
N LYS A 69 23.31 7.32 1.93
CA LYS A 69 21.98 7.64 1.37
C LYS A 69 21.67 6.81 0.12
N GLN A 70 22.59 6.76 -0.83
CA GLN A 70 22.43 5.96 -2.05
C GLN A 70 22.22 4.49 -1.72
N LYS A 71 23.03 3.97 -0.80
CA LYS A 71 22.93 2.58 -0.36
C LYS A 71 21.59 2.29 0.34
N LEU A 72 21.07 3.23 1.13
CA LEU A 72 19.73 3.12 1.70
C LEU A 72 18.68 3.00 0.61
N PHE A 73 18.66 3.90 -0.38
CA PHE A 73 17.68 3.84 -1.47
C PHE A 73 17.71 2.50 -2.19
N THR A 74 18.90 2.02 -2.57
CA THR A 74 19.05 0.72 -3.24
C THR A 74 18.58 -0.47 -2.40
N GLU A 75 18.78 -0.43 -1.09
CA GLU A 75 18.45 -1.56 -0.21
C GLU A 75 16.98 -1.61 0.22
N VAL A 76 16.30 -0.47 0.33
CA VAL A 76 14.94 -0.42 0.91
C VAL A 76 13.85 -0.14 -0.11
N GLU A 77 14.10 0.64 -1.16
CA GLU A 77 13.06 0.97 -2.15
C GLU A 77 12.67 -0.25 -2.97
N GLY A 78 11.36 -0.46 -3.15
CA GLY A 78 10.81 -1.63 -3.81
C GLY A 78 10.83 -2.91 -2.96
N THR A 79 11.38 -2.89 -1.75
CA THR A 79 11.32 -4.05 -0.86
C THR A 79 9.93 -4.21 -0.24
N CYS A 80 9.58 -5.46 0.08
CA CYS A 80 8.34 -5.76 0.78
C CYS A 80 8.62 -6.50 2.07
N THR A 81 7.99 -6.05 3.16
CA THR A 81 8.06 -6.70 4.47
C THR A 81 6.64 -6.96 4.95
N GLY A 82 6.34 -8.18 5.41
CA GLY A 82 4.99 -8.51 5.92
C GLY A 82 4.47 -7.61 7.06
N LYS A 83 5.38 -6.98 7.81
CA LYS A 83 5.04 -6.03 8.88
C LYS A 83 4.60 -4.66 8.38
N TYR A 84 5.27 -4.12 7.36
CA TYR A 84 5.10 -2.73 6.92
C TYR A 84 4.44 -2.60 5.53
N GLY A 85 4.42 -3.67 4.75
CA GLY A 85 3.98 -3.67 3.35
C GLY A 85 5.15 -3.41 2.39
N PHE A 86 4.82 -2.92 1.21
CA PHE A 86 5.76 -2.51 0.18
C PHE A 86 6.31 -1.12 0.50
N VAL A 87 7.63 -0.97 0.45
CA VAL A 87 8.30 0.33 0.57
C VAL A 87 8.36 0.94 -0.83
N ILE A 88 7.52 1.94 -1.08
CA ILE A 88 7.40 2.57 -2.41
C ILE A 88 8.58 3.48 -2.68
N ALA A 89 8.81 4.42 -1.77
CA ALA A 89 9.88 5.41 -1.91
C ALA A 89 10.27 5.98 -0.54
N VAL A 90 11.56 6.27 -0.38
CA VAL A 90 12.07 7.04 0.76
C VAL A 90 11.82 8.52 0.49
N THR A 91 11.22 9.22 1.45
CA THR A 91 10.89 10.65 1.32
C THR A 91 11.94 11.52 1.98
N THR A 92 12.27 11.25 3.24
CA THR A 92 13.27 12.02 3.99
C THR A 92 14.16 11.09 4.80
N ILE A 93 15.40 11.49 4.99
CA ILE A 93 16.32 10.82 5.92
C ILE A 93 16.46 11.75 7.11
N ASP A 94 15.86 11.34 8.23
CA ASP A 94 15.75 12.17 9.43
C ASP A 94 17.05 12.17 10.22
N ASN A 95 17.71 11.00 10.33
CA ASN A 95 18.95 10.88 11.07
C ASN A 95 19.83 9.73 10.56
N ILE A 96 21.15 9.96 10.51
CA ILE A 96 22.17 8.93 10.30
C ILE A 96 22.96 8.83 11.60
N GLY A 97 22.77 7.74 12.34
CA GLY A 97 23.43 7.52 13.61
C GLY A 97 24.94 7.27 13.48
N ALA A 98 25.64 7.31 14.61
CA ALA A 98 27.06 7.01 14.65
C ALA A 98 27.35 5.59 14.18
N GLY A 99 28.35 5.44 13.30
CA GLY A 99 28.74 4.15 12.75
C GLY A 99 29.43 3.27 13.80
N VAL A 100 28.97 2.03 13.95
CA VAL A 100 29.56 1.04 14.86
C VAL A 100 30.45 0.10 14.04
N ILE A 101 31.74 0.05 14.37
CA ILE A 101 32.69 -0.86 13.71
C ILE A 101 32.39 -2.29 14.15
N GLN A 102 32.16 -3.18 13.19
CA GLN A 102 31.98 -4.60 13.46
C GLN A 102 33.33 -5.27 13.73
N PRO A 103 33.49 -5.96 14.88
CA PRO A 103 34.73 -6.63 15.22
C PRO A 103 35.05 -7.74 14.22
N GLY A 104 36.31 -7.84 13.81
CA GLY A 104 36.85 -8.93 12.98
C GLY A 104 36.62 -8.80 11.47
N ARG A 105 35.71 -7.93 10.99
CA ARG A 105 35.46 -7.75 9.54
C ARG A 105 35.77 -6.35 9.02
N GLY A 106 35.95 -5.36 9.89
CA GLY A 106 36.29 -3.98 9.51
C GLY A 106 35.14 -3.21 8.85
N PHE A 107 33.95 -3.79 8.68
CA PHE A 107 32.76 -3.07 8.24
C PHE A 107 32.25 -2.14 9.32
N VAL A 108 31.57 -1.07 8.91
CA VAL A 108 30.89 -0.15 9.83
C VAL A 108 29.40 -0.19 9.56
N LEU A 109 28.62 -0.34 10.62
CA LEU A 109 27.16 -0.38 10.59
C LEU A 109 26.62 1.00 10.98
N TYR A 110 25.85 1.61 10.08
CA TYR A 110 25.18 2.90 10.30
C TYR A 110 23.68 2.68 10.50
N PRO A 111 23.12 2.92 11.70
CA PRO A 111 21.69 2.91 11.89
C PRO A 111 21.09 4.18 11.30
N VAL A 112 20.17 4.04 10.34
CA VAL A 112 19.54 5.16 9.63
C VAL A 112 18.05 5.20 9.95
N LYS A 113 17.56 6.37 10.37
CA LYS A 113 16.12 6.65 10.53
C LYS A 113 15.65 7.47 9.34
N TYR A 114 14.63 6.99 8.66
CA TYR A 114 14.10 7.62 7.45
C TYR A 114 12.58 7.54 7.42
N LYS A 115 11.94 8.44 6.68
CA LYS A 115 10.52 8.37 6.37
C LYS A 115 10.33 7.77 4.99
N ALA A 116 9.34 6.90 4.87
CA ALA A 116 9.00 6.28 3.60
C ALA A 116 7.49 6.29 3.38
N ILE A 117 7.12 6.31 2.09
CA ILE A 117 5.77 5.99 1.65
C ILE A 117 5.71 4.47 1.55
N VAL A 118 4.81 3.86 2.31
CA VAL A 118 4.59 2.42 2.29
C VAL A 118 3.17 2.11 1.83
N PHE A 119 3.02 1.02 1.09
CA PHE A 119 1.76 0.50 0.61
C PHE A 119 1.46 -0.81 1.35
N ARG A 120 0.39 -0.82 2.14
CA ARG A 120 -0.02 -2.00 2.92
C ARG A 120 -1.50 -2.30 2.70
N PRO A 121 -1.83 -3.35 1.94
CA PRO A 121 -3.22 -3.75 1.69
C PRO A 121 -3.85 -4.36 2.94
N PHE A 122 -5.15 -4.12 3.13
CA PHE A 122 -5.92 -4.77 4.20
C PHE A 122 -7.11 -5.56 3.67
N LYS A 123 -7.43 -6.65 4.38
CA LYS A 123 -8.67 -7.40 4.12
C LYS A 123 -9.90 -6.50 4.34
N GLY A 124 -10.78 -6.49 3.35
CA GLY A 124 -12.03 -5.74 3.33
C GLY A 124 -11.92 -4.37 2.69
N GLU A 125 -10.74 -3.97 2.24
CA GLU A 125 -10.53 -2.72 1.51
C GLU A 125 -11.07 -2.82 0.08
N VAL A 126 -11.69 -1.75 -0.41
CA VAL A 126 -12.16 -1.62 -1.79
C VAL A 126 -11.17 -0.74 -2.52
N VAL A 127 -10.63 -1.25 -3.62
CA VAL A 127 -9.50 -0.67 -4.34
C VAL A 127 -9.73 -0.77 -5.84
N ASP A 128 -9.20 0.21 -6.57
CA ASP A 128 -9.19 0.20 -8.02
C ASP A 128 -7.91 -0.53 -8.48
N ALA A 129 -8.04 -1.35 -9.51
CA ALA A 129 -7.00 -2.24 -10.01
C ALA A 129 -7.04 -2.29 -11.54
N VAL A 130 -5.88 -2.52 -12.16
CA VAL A 130 -5.78 -2.69 -13.62
C VAL A 130 -5.76 -4.18 -13.93
N VAL A 131 -6.59 -4.61 -14.87
CA VAL A 131 -6.63 -6.01 -15.33
C VAL A 131 -5.41 -6.29 -16.20
N THR A 132 -4.56 -7.22 -15.78
CA THR A 132 -3.37 -7.60 -16.56
C THR A 132 -3.61 -8.83 -17.43
N GLN A 133 -4.45 -9.76 -16.97
CA GLN A 133 -4.78 -10.94 -17.76
C GLN A 133 -6.17 -11.48 -17.41
N VAL A 134 -6.90 -11.89 -18.45
CA VAL A 134 -8.20 -12.53 -18.34
C VAL A 134 -8.08 -14.02 -18.69
N ASN A 135 -8.54 -14.89 -17.79
CA ASN A 135 -8.48 -16.34 -17.96
C ASN A 135 -9.80 -17.02 -17.54
N LYS A 136 -10.02 -18.26 -18.00
CA LYS A 136 -11.17 -19.09 -17.57
C LYS A 136 -11.22 -19.32 -16.06
N VAL A 137 -10.07 -19.32 -15.39
CA VAL A 137 -9.99 -19.53 -13.93
C VAL A 137 -10.33 -18.26 -13.15
N GLY A 138 -10.21 -17.09 -13.77
CA GLY A 138 -10.42 -15.79 -13.12
C GLY A 138 -9.69 -14.63 -13.78
N LEU A 139 -9.54 -13.53 -13.04
CA LEU A 139 -8.86 -12.32 -13.46
C LEU A 139 -7.56 -12.14 -12.69
N PHE A 140 -6.48 -11.82 -13.40
CA PHE A 140 -5.26 -11.29 -12.82
C PHE A 140 -5.29 -9.77 -12.93
N THR A 141 -5.01 -9.12 -11.82
CA THR A 141 -5.08 -7.67 -11.67
C THR A 141 -3.86 -7.17 -10.90
N GLU A 142 -3.48 -5.93 -11.14
CA GLU A 142 -2.40 -5.27 -10.42
C GLU A 142 -2.93 -4.02 -9.71
N ILE A 143 -2.50 -3.87 -8.45
CA ILE A 143 -2.78 -2.72 -7.60
C ILE A 143 -1.43 -2.13 -7.20
N GLY A 144 -0.92 -1.22 -8.03
CA GLY A 144 0.45 -0.71 -7.90
C GLY A 144 1.47 -1.87 -7.98
N PRO A 145 2.30 -2.11 -6.95
CA PRO A 145 3.27 -3.21 -6.96
C PRO A 145 2.70 -4.58 -6.57
N MET A 146 1.42 -4.66 -6.17
CA MET A 146 0.81 -5.88 -5.67
C MET A 146 -0.02 -6.58 -6.76
N SER A 147 0.21 -7.87 -6.95
CA SER A 147 -0.68 -8.71 -7.76
C SER A 147 -1.89 -9.19 -6.96
N CYS A 148 -3.07 -9.10 -7.57
CA CYS A 148 -4.34 -9.55 -7.02
C CYS A 148 -5.02 -10.52 -7.99
N PHE A 149 -5.46 -11.67 -7.45
CA PHE A 149 -6.19 -12.66 -8.22
C PHE A 149 -7.66 -12.71 -7.80
N ILE A 150 -8.56 -12.66 -8.77
CA ILE A 150 -10.00 -12.80 -8.56
C ILE A 150 -10.42 -14.14 -9.18
N SER A 151 -10.81 -15.10 -8.36
CA SER A 151 -11.29 -16.39 -8.84
C SER A 151 -12.63 -16.24 -9.57
N ARG A 152 -12.91 -17.08 -10.58
CA ARG A 152 -14.22 -17.18 -11.24
C ARG A 152 -15.39 -17.30 -10.26
N HIS A 153 -15.19 -17.97 -9.13
CA HIS A 153 -16.21 -18.12 -8.07
C HIS A 153 -16.49 -16.83 -7.28
N SER A 154 -15.62 -15.83 -7.40
CA SER A 154 -15.71 -14.51 -6.79
C SER A 154 -16.04 -13.41 -7.81
N ILE A 155 -16.47 -13.82 -9.01
CA ILE A 155 -17.02 -12.99 -10.07
C ILE A 155 -18.53 -13.32 -10.15
N PRO A 156 -19.42 -12.32 -10.31
CA PRO A 156 -20.85 -12.55 -10.51
C PRO A 156 -21.15 -13.61 -11.58
N SER A 157 -22.25 -14.36 -11.41
CA SER A 157 -22.64 -15.41 -12.35
C SER A 157 -22.99 -14.89 -13.73
N GLU A 158 -23.48 -13.65 -13.80
CA GLU A 158 -23.89 -12.96 -15.03
C GLU A 158 -22.73 -12.69 -16.00
N MET A 159 -21.49 -12.62 -15.48
CA MET A 159 -20.28 -12.42 -16.27
C MET A 159 -19.72 -13.76 -16.75
N GLU A 160 -19.72 -13.99 -18.05
CA GLU A 160 -19.18 -15.19 -18.68
C GLU A 160 -17.84 -14.93 -19.36
N PHE A 161 -16.96 -15.94 -19.32
CA PHE A 161 -15.65 -15.86 -19.98
C PHE A 161 -15.80 -16.20 -21.46
N ASP A 162 -15.38 -15.28 -22.32
CA ASP A 162 -15.36 -15.46 -23.77
C ASP A 162 -13.91 -15.57 -24.29
N PRO A 163 -13.44 -16.78 -24.64
CA PRO A 163 -12.12 -16.97 -25.23
C PRO A 163 -12.04 -16.62 -26.72
N ASN A 164 -13.18 -16.47 -27.40
CA ASN A 164 -13.23 -16.18 -28.84
C ASN A 164 -13.16 -14.68 -29.12
N SER A 165 -13.47 -13.86 -28.11
CA SER A 165 -13.21 -12.42 -28.15
C SER A 165 -11.71 -12.14 -28.30
N ASN A 166 -11.36 -11.08 -29.03
CA ASN A 166 -9.99 -10.63 -29.21
C ASN A 166 -9.88 -9.14 -28.80
N PRO A 167 -9.47 -8.84 -27.55
CA PRO A 167 -8.88 -9.73 -26.54
C PRO A 167 -9.90 -10.62 -25.79
N PRO A 168 -9.45 -11.73 -25.15
CA PRO A 168 -10.29 -12.53 -24.25
C PRO A 168 -10.84 -11.69 -23.09
N CYS A 169 -12.11 -11.88 -22.75
CA CYS A 169 -12.80 -11.01 -21.80
C CYS A 169 -13.80 -11.77 -20.91
N TYR A 170 -14.24 -11.12 -19.84
CA TYR A 170 -15.50 -11.44 -19.16
C TYR A 170 -16.57 -10.45 -19.59
N LYS A 171 -17.74 -10.93 -20.00
CA LYS A 171 -18.86 -10.05 -20.40
C LYS A 171 -20.21 -10.55 -19.91
N THR A 172 -21.15 -9.63 -19.75
CA THR A 172 -22.57 -9.99 -19.55
C THR A 172 -23.20 -10.52 -20.83
N MET A 173 -24.30 -11.27 -20.71
CA MET A 173 -25.07 -11.73 -21.88
C MET A 173 -25.60 -10.58 -22.75
N ASP A 174 -25.96 -9.47 -22.11
CA ASP A 174 -26.43 -8.25 -22.78
C ASP A 174 -25.27 -7.41 -23.36
N GLU A 175 -24.02 -7.80 -23.13
CA GLU A 175 -22.78 -7.10 -23.53
C GLU A 175 -22.62 -5.67 -22.98
N ASP A 176 -23.47 -5.26 -22.04
CA ASP A 176 -23.40 -3.95 -21.35
C ASP A 176 -22.11 -3.77 -20.54
N ILE A 177 -21.59 -4.83 -19.93
CA ILE A 177 -20.35 -4.80 -19.14
C ILE A 177 -19.37 -5.79 -19.77
N VAL A 178 -18.19 -5.29 -20.15
CA VAL A 178 -17.08 -6.06 -20.69
C VAL A 178 -15.83 -5.72 -19.88
N ILE A 179 -15.16 -6.74 -19.36
CA ILE A 179 -13.89 -6.63 -18.64
C ILE A 179 -12.83 -7.38 -19.45
N GLN A 180 -11.88 -6.64 -19.99
CA GLN A 180 -10.76 -7.14 -20.77
C GLN A 180 -9.41 -6.70 -20.19
N GLN A 181 -8.33 -7.10 -20.84
CA GLN A 181 -6.99 -6.65 -20.48
C GLN A 181 -6.89 -5.11 -20.58
N ASP A 182 -6.15 -4.52 -19.65
CA ASP A 182 -5.90 -3.08 -19.46
C ASP A 182 -7.11 -2.26 -18.98
N ASP A 183 -8.24 -2.88 -18.68
CA ASP A 183 -9.38 -2.20 -18.05
C ASP A 183 -9.15 -1.91 -16.57
N GLU A 184 -9.73 -0.81 -16.09
CA GLU A 184 -9.77 -0.45 -14.67
C GLU A 184 -11.01 -1.03 -14.00
N ILE A 185 -10.81 -1.82 -12.95
CA ILE A 185 -11.90 -2.42 -12.18
C ILE A 185 -11.77 -2.09 -10.70
N ARG A 186 -12.92 -1.92 -10.05
CA ARG A 186 -13.04 -1.79 -8.61
C ARG A 186 -13.30 -3.16 -7.99
N LEU A 187 -12.42 -3.59 -7.10
CA LEU A 187 -12.52 -4.88 -6.42
C LEU A 187 -12.41 -4.72 -4.90
N LYS A 188 -12.87 -5.73 -4.17
CA LYS A 188 -12.68 -5.81 -2.72
C LYS A 188 -11.67 -6.89 -2.36
N ILE A 189 -10.67 -6.53 -1.55
CA ILE A 189 -9.67 -7.48 -1.06
C ILE A 189 -10.32 -8.40 -0.02
N VAL A 190 -10.38 -9.71 -0.30
CA VAL A 190 -10.94 -10.72 0.61
C VAL A 190 -9.86 -11.36 1.49
N GLY A 191 -8.64 -11.44 0.98
CA GLY A 191 -7.50 -12.00 1.69
C GLY A 191 -6.17 -11.53 1.13
N THR A 192 -5.15 -11.56 1.96
CA THR A 192 -3.77 -11.27 1.58
C THR A 192 -2.89 -12.43 2.02
N ARG A 193 -2.05 -12.92 1.13
CA ARG A 193 -1.00 -13.88 1.42
C ARG A 193 0.34 -13.15 1.38
N VAL A 194 1.13 -13.29 2.44
CA VAL A 194 2.46 -12.69 2.54
C VAL A 194 3.48 -13.80 2.32
N ASP A 195 4.34 -13.64 1.32
CA ASP A 195 5.54 -14.45 1.12
C ASP A 195 6.78 -13.62 1.55
N LYS A 196 8.00 -14.15 1.39
CA LYS A 196 9.22 -13.54 1.99
C LYS A 196 9.48 -12.11 1.55
N ASN A 197 9.29 -11.81 0.27
CA ASN A 197 9.60 -10.51 -0.34
C ASN A 197 8.42 -9.94 -1.13
N ASP A 198 7.22 -10.50 -0.97
CA ASP A 198 6.06 -10.10 -1.76
C ASP A 198 4.74 -10.36 -1.02
N ILE A 199 3.70 -9.64 -1.41
CA ILE A 199 2.34 -9.80 -0.89
C ILE A 199 1.41 -10.01 -2.08
N PHE A 200 0.65 -11.10 -2.04
CA PHE A 200 -0.39 -11.40 -3.02
C PHE A 200 -1.76 -11.16 -2.39
N ALA A 201 -2.70 -10.62 -3.15
CA ALA A 201 -4.08 -10.47 -2.72
C ALA A 201 -5.02 -11.41 -3.47
N ILE A 202 -6.12 -11.76 -2.80
CA ILE A 202 -7.27 -12.41 -3.40
C ILE A 202 -8.44 -11.45 -3.30
N GLY A 203 -9.04 -11.11 -4.45
CA GLY A 203 -10.13 -10.15 -4.58
C GLY A 203 -11.49 -10.80 -4.86
N SER A 204 -12.55 -10.00 -4.76
CA SER A 204 -13.92 -10.35 -5.12
C SER A 204 -14.64 -9.17 -5.79
N LEU A 205 -15.56 -9.49 -6.69
CA LEU A 205 -16.49 -8.57 -7.38
C LEU A 205 -17.96 -8.83 -6.98
N MET A 206 -18.22 -9.61 -5.93
CA MET A 206 -19.57 -10.06 -5.56
C MET A 206 -20.40 -9.02 -4.77
N ASP A 207 -19.78 -7.96 -4.26
CA ASP A 207 -20.48 -6.91 -3.52
C ASP A 207 -20.98 -5.81 -4.49
N ASP A 208 -21.99 -5.05 -4.06
CA ASP A 208 -22.56 -3.95 -4.83
C ASP A 208 -21.51 -2.87 -5.20
N TYR A 209 -21.66 -2.27 -6.38
CA TYR A 209 -20.79 -1.21 -6.91
C TYR A 209 -19.31 -1.61 -7.13
N LEU A 210 -19.04 -2.91 -7.23
CA LEU A 210 -17.77 -3.46 -7.71
C LEU A 210 -17.88 -3.82 -9.21
N GLY A 211 -16.74 -3.92 -9.88
CA GLY A 211 -16.67 -4.21 -11.32
C GLY A 211 -16.00 -3.11 -12.11
N LEU A 212 -16.33 -3.01 -13.40
CA LEU A 212 -15.75 -2.04 -14.32
C LEU A 212 -15.99 -0.60 -13.84
N VAL A 213 -14.94 0.22 -13.87
CA VAL A 213 -15.03 1.66 -13.59
C VAL A 213 -15.09 2.37 -14.94
N SER A 214 -16.28 2.87 -15.30
CA SER A 214 -16.53 3.66 -16.53
C SER A 214 -16.99 5.06 -16.21
#